data_AF-A0A0J6D4N6-F1
#
_entry.id   AF-A0A0J6D4N6-F1
#
_cell.length_a   1.000
_cell.length_b   1.000
_cell.length_c   1.000
_cell.angle_alpha   90.00
_cell.angle_beta   90.00
_cell.angle_gamma   90.00
#
_symmetry.space_group_name_H-M   'P 1'
#
loop_
_entity.id
_entity.type
_entity.pdbx_description
1 polymer ?
#
loop_
_entity_poly.entity_id
_entity_poly.type
_entity_poly.pdbx_seq_one_letter_code
_entity_poly.pdbx_strand_id
1 'polypeptide(L)'
;MKWIMVVLIGVIIIGIIGFSSIFSFQTEEHEQPGEGETIGIEEQEKKEIEGEEQENAGETSNIQLDGEWTRNLLNYTGSLIITNATEKDFSFKLGVVAGGNVGSIEGKADRSLETATWADAESGCELSFELTENKITIEQNNACEYWGGAGTFFYGEYDKGGVSIETDLVKQGVLNESEDALFRGIVGDDYDLYLENISSYFDLEDRDKLGTRVVAGFIRGIAPSNGGIIMVNEKHVYAAVTDSENSVIRYHTNDPTYQDKLPYTITEWREGIMFEEVVFE
;
A
#
# COMPACT_ATOMS: atom_id res chain seq x y z
N MET A 1 47.33 -13.46 14.49
CA MET A 1 47.28 -14.55 13.50
C MET A 1 46.02 -14.39 12.68
N LYS A 2 46.11 -14.41 11.34
CA LYS A 2 44.94 -14.34 10.45
C LYS A 2 44.36 -15.74 10.25
N TRP A 3 43.05 -15.88 10.25
CA TRP A 3 42.35 -16.96 9.55
C TRP A 3 41.27 -16.31 8.67
N ILE A 4 41.42 -16.49 7.36
CA ILE A 4 40.47 -16.03 6.34
C ILE A 4 39.70 -17.26 5.92
N MET A 5 38.37 -17.26 6.07
CA MET A 5 37.52 -18.30 5.49
C MET A 5 37.02 -17.82 4.12
N VAL A 6 37.56 -18.42 3.07
CA VAL A 6 37.07 -18.28 1.70
C VAL A 6 35.95 -19.30 1.50
N VAL A 7 34.80 -18.86 1.00
CA VAL A 7 33.76 -19.75 0.47
C VAL A 7 33.59 -19.43 -1.02
N LEU A 8 33.76 -20.46 -1.85
CA LEU A 8 33.78 -20.35 -3.31
C LEU A 8 32.46 -20.86 -3.90
N ILE A 9 31.77 -19.93 -4.57
CA ILE A 9 30.95 -20.07 -5.78
C ILE A 9 30.57 -21.50 -6.21
N GLY A 10 29.26 -21.77 -6.26
CA GLY A 10 28.68 -22.84 -7.07
C GLY A 10 27.83 -22.26 -8.20
N VAL A 11 28.32 -22.28 -9.44
CA VAL A 11 27.53 -21.99 -10.65
C VAL A 11 26.97 -23.30 -11.19
N ILE A 12 25.64 -23.38 -11.36
CA ILE A 12 25.00 -24.50 -12.06
C ILE A 12 24.71 -24.06 -13.51
N ILE A 13 25.43 -24.68 -14.44
CA ILE A 13 25.18 -24.61 -15.88
C ILE A 13 24.25 -25.77 -16.23
N ILE A 14 23.11 -25.49 -16.85
CA ILE A 14 22.30 -26.50 -17.56
C ILE A 14 22.30 -26.12 -19.04
N GLY A 15 22.87 -26.99 -19.87
CA GLY A 15 23.02 -26.78 -21.30
C GLY A 15 22.11 -27.67 -22.15
N ILE A 16 21.45 -27.02 -23.11
CA ILE A 16 21.27 -27.45 -24.52
C ILE A 16 20.71 -28.87 -24.77
N ILE A 17 19.44 -28.89 -25.17
CA ILE A 17 18.93 -29.60 -26.37
C ILE A 17 17.95 -28.59 -27.03
N GLY A 18 17.95 -28.27 -28.32
CA GLY A 18 18.70 -28.84 -29.44
C GLY A 18 17.75 -29.08 -30.62
N PHE A 19 17.40 -28.03 -31.38
CA PHE A 19 16.67 -28.16 -32.64
C PHE A 19 17.17 -27.15 -33.67
N SER A 20 17.79 -27.67 -34.73
CA SER A 20 18.30 -26.88 -35.85
C SER A 20 17.41 -27.08 -37.07
N SER A 21 17.05 -25.98 -37.74
CA SER A 21 16.73 -25.99 -39.17
C SER A 21 17.18 -24.67 -39.79
N ILE A 22 18.12 -24.79 -40.71
CA ILE A 22 18.71 -23.68 -41.47
C ILE A 22 17.96 -23.58 -42.80
N PHE A 23 17.63 -22.36 -43.25
CA PHE A 23 17.44 -22.11 -44.67
C PHE A 23 17.99 -20.72 -45.05
N SER A 24 18.95 -20.72 -45.96
CA SER A 24 19.50 -19.52 -46.61
C SER A 24 18.90 -19.39 -48.01
N PHE A 25 18.61 -18.16 -48.43
CA PHE A 25 18.38 -17.78 -49.83
C PHE A 25 18.65 -16.27 -49.93
N GLN A 26 19.86 -15.84 -50.31
CA GLN A 26 20.40 -15.73 -51.67
C GLN A 26 19.65 -14.70 -52.54
N THR A 27 20.33 -13.60 -52.80
CA THR A 27 19.97 -12.50 -53.71
C THR A 27 20.46 -12.79 -55.12
N GLU A 28 19.66 -12.48 -56.13
CA GLU A 28 20.09 -12.44 -57.54
C GLU A 28 19.36 -11.30 -58.28
N GLU A 29 20.09 -10.60 -59.15
CA GLU A 29 19.59 -9.62 -60.11
C GLU A 29 19.49 -10.27 -61.50
N HIS A 30 18.44 -10.01 -62.29
CA HIS A 30 18.54 -9.48 -63.68
C HIS A 30 17.18 -9.38 -64.43
N GLU A 31 16.96 -8.22 -65.06
CA GLU A 31 16.33 -7.92 -66.37
C GLU A 31 14.95 -8.43 -66.85
N GLN A 32 14.42 -7.65 -67.82
CA GLN A 32 13.11 -7.74 -68.49
C GLN A 32 13.14 -8.64 -69.75
N PRO A 33 12.01 -8.90 -70.44
CA PRO A 33 11.32 -7.95 -71.36
C PRO A 33 9.80 -7.84 -71.05
N GLY A 34 8.96 -7.02 -71.69
CA GLY A 34 9.05 -6.22 -72.91
C GLY A 34 7.74 -6.33 -73.72
N GLU A 35 7.25 -5.18 -74.20
CA GLU A 35 5.98 -4.94 -74.97
C GLU A 35 4.66 -5.04 -74.17
N GLY A 36 3.62 -4.20 -74.40
CA GLY A 36 3.61 -2.88 -75.07
C GLY A 36 2.31 -2.47 -75.79
N GLU A 37 1.49 -1.56 -75.22
CA GLU A 37 0.51 -0.77 -75.99
C GLU A 37 0.28 0.63 -75.36
N THR A 38 -0.05 1.63 -76.19
CA THR A 38 -0.11 3.07 -75.85
C THR A 38 -1.53 3.64 -75.91
N ILE A 39 -1.72 4.81 -75.27
CA ILE A 39 -2.72 5.90 -75.46
C ILE A 39 -2.91 6.53 -74.06
N GLY A 40 -2.86 7.85 -73.83
CA GLY A 40 -2.55 9.00 -74.69
C GLY A 40 -2.24 10.22 -73.79
N ILE A 41 -1.70 11.29 -74.37
CA ILE A 41 -1.27 12.50 -73.63
C ILE A 41 -2.46 13.43 -73.39
N GLU A 42 -2.59 13.97 -72.18
CA GLU A 42 -3.11 15.34 -72.02
C GLU A 42 -2.41 16.05 -70.84
N GLU A 43 -2.46 17.37 -70.84
CA GLU A 43 -1.47 18.28 -70.24
C GLU A 43 -2.11 19.18 -69.17
N GLN A 44 -1.30 19.73 -68.26
CA GLN A 44 -1.66 20.79 -67.29
C GLN A 44 -2.55 20.28 -66.12
N GLU A 45 -2.54 20.85 -64.92
CA GLU A 45 -2.15 22.21 -64.51
C GLU A 45 -1.46 22.20 -63.12
N LYS A 46 -0.45 23.06 -62.91
CA LYS A 46 0.23 23.23 -61.62
C LYS A 46 -0.62 24.13 -60.73
N LYS A 47 -1.24 23.59 -59.68
CA LYS A 47 -1.93 24.38 -58.65
C LYS A 47 -1.27 24.29 -57.29
N GLU A 48 -0.96 25.47 -56.78
CA GLU A 48 -0.45 25.78 -55.46
C GLU A 48 -1.57 25.55 -54.43
N ILE A 49 -1.26 24.86 -53.33
CA ILE A 49 -2.14 24.74 -52.16
C ILE A 49 -1.32 25.16 -50.95
N GLU A 50 -1.51 26.41 -50.53
CA GLU A 50 -1.18 26.84 -49.18
C GLU A 50 -2.27 26.34 -48.21
N GLY A 51 -1.86 25.98 -47.00
CA GLY A 51 -2.73 25.99 -45.81
C GLY A 51 -3.75 24.86 -45.68
N GLU A 52 -3.41 23.87 -44.87
CA GLU A 52 -4.20 23.53 -43.67
C GLU A 52 -3.31 22.66 -42.75
N GLU A 53 -2.41 23.32 -42.04
CA GLU A 53 -1.78 22.73 -40.86
C GLU A 53 -2.85 22.66 -39.77
N GLN A 54 -3.50 21.51 -39.64
CA GLN A 54 -4.42 21.26 -38.54
C GLN A 54 -3.60 21.23 -37.25
N GLU A 55 -3.58 22.36 -36.53
CA GLU A 55 -3.39 22.35 -35.09
C GLU A 55 -4.42 21.38 -34.50
N ASN A 56 -3.95 20.17 -34.19
CA ASN A 56 -4.64 19.28 -33.29
C ASN A 56 -4.55 19.92 -31.90
N ALA A 57 -5.44 20.88 -31.64
CA ALA A 57 -5.62 21.50 -30.34
C ALA A 57 -5.98 20.40 -29.36
N GLY A 58 -4.95 19.89 -28.67
CA GLY A 58 -5.06 18.74 -27.78
C GLY A 58 -6.18 18.99 -26.79
N GLU A 59 -7.08 18.01 -26.70
CA GLU A 59 -8.23 18.04 -25.80
C GLU A 59 -7.73 18.25 -24.37
N THR A 60 -7.92 19.46 -23.83
CA THR A 60 -7.42 19.82 -22.51
C THR A 60 -8.23 19.06 -21.47
N SER A 61 -7.65 17.98 -20.94
CA SER A 61 -8.21 17.19 -19.85
C SER A 61 -8.37 18.06 -18.60
N ASN A 62 -9.54 18.69 -18.46
CA ASN A 62 -9.87 19.57 -17.34
C ASN A 62 -10.20 18.77 -16.07
N ILE A 63 -9.21 18.02 -15.60
CA ILE A 63 -9.27 17.23 -14.38
C ILE A 63 -9.32 18.18 -13.19
N GLN A 64 -10.43 18.16 -12.45
CA GLN A 64 -10.59 18.90 -11.21
C GLN A 64 -9.80 18.22 -10.09
N LEU A 65 -8.59 18.73 -9.81
CA LEU A 65 -7.66 18.14 -8.83
C LEU A 65 -7.84 18.66 -7.40
N ASP A 66 -8.30 19.89 -7.21
CA ASP A 66 -8.44 20.50 -5.87
C ASP A 66 -9.37 19.67 -4.98
N GLY A 67 -8.90 19.36 -3.76
CA GLY A 67 -9.63 18.57 -2.78
C GLY A 67 -8.75 17.60 -1.99
N GLU A 68 -9.42 16.74 -1.24
CA GLU A 68 -8.81 15.64 -0.47
C GLU A 68 -8.83 14.35 -1.29
N TRP A 69 -7.77 13.57 -1.16
CA TRP A 69 -7.57 12.27 -1.80
C TRP A 69 -6.97 11.32 -0.76
N THR A 70 -7.39 10.06 -0.72
CA THR A 70 -7.01 9.11 0.32
C THR A 70 -6.54 7.77 -0.22
N ARG A 71 -5.42 7.28 0.31
CA ARG A 71 -4.96 5.90 0.07
C ARG A 71 -5.60 4.99 1.09
N ASN A 72 -6.59 4.23 0.63
CA ASN A 72 -7.43 3.36 1.47
C ASN A 72 -6.82 1.97 1.67
N LEU A 73 -5.53 1.92 1.99
CA LEU A 73 -4.81 0.68 2.27
C LEU A 73 -4.76 0.40 3.78
N LEU A 74 -5.31 -0.73 4.19
CA LEU A 74 -5.28 -1.21 5.57
C LEU A 74 -3.85 -1.16 6.14
N ASN A 75 -3.69 -0.61 7.34
CA ASN A 75 -2.41 -0.42 8.06
C ASN A 75 -1.39 0.54 7.40
N TYR A 76 -1.69 1.09 6.22
CA TYR A 76 -0.80 1.96 5.44
C TYR A 76 -1.58 3.11 4.80
N THR A 77 -2.30 3.89 5.62
CA THR A 77 -3.13 4.98 5.12
C THR A 77 -2.29 6.13 4.55
N GLY A 78 -2.92 6.95 3.72
CA GLY A 78 -2.32 8.17 3.18
C GLY A 78 -3.39 9.21 2.89
N SER A 79 -3.01 10.48 2.99
CA SER A 79 -3.83 11.64 2.66
C SER A 79 -3.04 12.57 1.76
N LEU A 80 -3.62 12.94 0.63
CA LEU A 80 -3.12 13.94 -0.30
C LEU A 80 -4.16 15.06 -0.39
N ILE A 81 -3.75 16.28 -0.08
CA ILE A 81 -4.57 17.48 -0.24
C ILE A 81 -3.96 18.29 -1.38
N ILE A 82 -4.73 18.50 -2.46
CA ILE A 82 -4.33 19.37 -3.57
C ILE A 82 -5.09 20.70 -3.48
N THR A 83 -4.37 21.79 -3.75
CA THR A 83 -4.89 23.16 -3.77
C THR A 83 -4.27 23.98 -4.89
N ASN A 84 -5.03 24.98 -5.37
CA ASN A 84 -4.60 25.91 -6.42
C ASN A 84 -4.21 25.20 -7.72
N ALA A 85 -4.91 24.12 -8.08
CA ALA A 85 -4.60 23.36 -9.28
C ALA A 85 -4.83 24.20 -10.56
N THR A 86 -3.84 24.17 -11.44
CA THR A 86 -3.88 24.77 -12.77
C THR A 86 -3.53 23.72 -13.83
N GLU A 87 -3.46 24.12 -15.10
CA GLU A 87 -2.95 23.27 -16.18
C GLU A 87 -1.43 23.02 -16.09
N LYS A 88 -0.70 23.84 -15.31
CA LYS A 88 0.78 23.85 -15.26
C LYS A 88 1.37 23.40 -13.95
N ASP A 89 0.62 23.52 -12.86
CA ASP A 89 1.10 23.22 -11.52
C ASP A 89 -0.05 23.05 -10.51
N PHE A 90 0.27 22.50 -9.34
CA PHE A 90 -0.59 22.53 -8.16
C PHE A 90 0.23 22.53 -6.87
N SER A 91 -0.32 23.06 -5.79
CA SER A 91 0.24 22.93 -4.44
C SER A 91 -0.34 21.71 -3.74
N PHE A 92 0.49 20.96 -3.02
CA PHE A 92 0.04 19.75 -2.33
C PHE A 92 0.61 19.61 -0.91
N LYS A 93 -0.12 18.84 -0.10
CA LYS A 93 0.35 18.25 1.16
C LYS A 93 0.05 16.76 1.11
N LEU A 94 1.07 15.95 1.32
CA LEU A 94 1.02 14.49 1.27
C LEU A 94 1.49 13.93 2.61
N GLY A 95 0.62 13.21 3.30
CA GLY A 95 0.90 12.57 4.58
C GLY A 95 0.64 11.07 4.52
N VAL A 96 1.46 10.28 5.22
CA VAL A 96 1.34 8.82 5.27
C VAL A 96 1.51 8.31 6.70
N VAL A 97 0.80 7.22 7.02
CA VAL A 97 0.84 6.58 8.35
C VAL A 97 1.00 5.07 8.17
N ALA A 98 1.94 4.48 8.92
CA ALA A 98 2.11 3.03 9.01
C ALA A 98 2.29 2.62 10.49
N GLY A 99 1.17 2.37 11.15
CA GLY A 99 1.10 2.28 12.61
C GLY A 99 1.51 3.59 13.27
N GLY A 100 2.45 3.55 14.22
CA GLY A 100 3.01 4.73 14.87
C GLY A 100 4.05 5.50 14.05
N ASN A 101 4.34 5.08 12.82
CA ASN A 101 5.27 5.78 11.93
C ASN A 101 4.49 6.75 11.04
N VAL A 102 4.96 8.00 10.95
CA VAL A 102 4.36 9.06 10.15
C VAL A 102 5.38 9.69 9.24
N GLY A 103 4.97 10.03 8.02
CA GLY A 103 5.78 10.76 7.04
C GLY A 103 4.97 11.86 6.38
N SER A 104 5.64 12.94 5.98
CA SER A 104 4.98 14.06 5.28
C SER A 104 5.90 14.77 4.29
N ILE A 105 5.31 15.16 3.17
CA ILE A 105 5.91 16.00 2.14
C ILE A 105 4.89 17.10 1.79
N GLU A 106 5.33 18.34 1.70
CA GLU A 106 4.54 19.43 1.12
C GLU A 106 5.35 20.14 0.04
N GLY A 107 4.66 20.63 -0.99
CA GLY A 107 5.35 21.18 -2.15
C GLY A 107 4.43 21.76 -3.21
N LYS A 108 5.04 22.05 -4.36
CA LYS A 108 4.36 22.49 -5.57
C LYS A 108 4.84 21.61 -6.72
N ALA A 109 3.95 20.80 -7.27
CA ALA A 109 4.27 19.90 -8.37
C ALA A 109 4.08 20.63 -9.71
N ASP A 110 5.01 20.42 -10.63
CA ASP A 110 4.89 20.85 -12.03
C ASP A 110 4.03 19.83 -12.78
N ARG A 111 3.00 20.28 -13.48
CA ARG A 111 1.98 19.45 -14.14
C ARG A 111 2.06 19.57 -15.66
N SER A 112 1.85 18.45 -16.34
CA SER A 112 1.61 18.36 -17.77
C SER A 112 0.44 17.39 -18.03
N LEU A 113 -0.72 17.95 -18.39
CA LEU A 113 -1.97 17.21 -18.67
C LEU A 113 -2.39 16.27 -17.52
N GLU A 114 -2.18 14.97 -17.72
CA GLU A 114 -2.55 13.86 -16.83
C GLU A 114 -1.36 13.38 -15.97
N THR A 115 -0.25 14.11 -15.98
CA THR A 115 0.93 13.79 -15.16
C THR A 115 1.40 15.03 -14.38
N ALA A 116 2.06 14.80 -13.24
CA ALA A 116 2.84 15.83 -12.56
C ALA A 116 4.09 15.25 -11.91
N THR A 117 5.04 16.12 -11.57
CA THR A 117 6.29 15.76 -10.89
C THR A 117 6.65 16.79 -9.83
N TRP A 118 7.27 16.32 -8.74
CA TRP A 118 7.91 17.17 -7.75
C TRP A 118 9.24 16.55 -7.33
N ALA A 119 10.24 17.38 -7.06
CA ALA A 119 11.54 16.95 -6.58
C ALA A 119 12.07 17.88 -5.49
N ASP A 120 12.60 17.32 -4.41
CA ASP A 120 13.37 18.05 -3.41
C ASP A 120 14.87 18.04 -3.76
N ALA A 121 15.45 19.23 -3.86
CA ALA A 121 16.84 19.41 -4.25
C ALA A 121 17.85 19.06 -3.14
N GLU A 122 17.43 18.97 -1.87
CA GLU A 122 18.32 18.65 -0.74
C GLU A 122 18.44 17.13 -0.52
N SER A 123 17.31 16.43 -0.43
CA SER A 123 17.27 14.97 -0.25
C SER A 123 17.41 14.19 -1.57
N GLY A 124 17.04 14.79 -2.71
CA GLY A 124 16.88 14.09 -3.98
C GLY A 124 15.61 13.22 -4.05
N CYS A 125 14.67 13.39 -3.11
CA CYS A 125 13.35 12.75 -3.18
C CYS A 125 12.58 13.26 -4.40
N GLU A 126 12.06 12.34 -5.20
CA GLU A 126 11.23 12.63 -6.38
C GLU A 126 9.89 11.90 -6.24
N LEU A 127 8.81 12.61 -6.55
CA LEU A 127 7.44 12.09 -6.67
C LEU A 127 6.94 12.31 -8.09
N SER A 128 6.34 11.30 -8.68
CA SER A 128 5.58 11.41 -9.94
C SER A 128 4.13 11.01 -9.71
N PHE A 129 3.21 11.79 -10.29
CA PHE A 129 1.77 11.65 -10.12
C PHE A 129 1.15 11.33 -11.48
N GLU A 130 0.37 10.26 -11.57
CA GLU A 130 -0.60 10.03 -12.65
C GLU A 130 -1.96 10.53 -12.17
N LEU A 131 -2.65 11.32 -13.00
CA LEU A 131 -3.78 12.14 -12.61
C LEU A 131 -5.01 11.75 -13.42
N THR A 132 -6.08 11.32 -12.73
CA THR A 132 -7.40 11.08 -13.34
C THR A 132 -8.48 11.84 -12.58
N GLU A 133 -9.73 11.82 -13.08
CA GLU A 133 -10.86 12.51 -12.42
C GLU A 133 -11.10 12.05 -10.98
N ASN A 134 -10.90 10.75 -10.69
CA ASN A 134 -11.31 10.10 -9.44
C ASN A 134 -10.19 9.33 -8.72
N LYS A 135 -9.01 9.17 -9.34
CA LYS A 135 -7.83 8.52 -8.75
C LYS A 135 -6.55 9.27 -9.11
N ILE A 136 -5.60 9.33 -8.16
CA ILE A 136 -4.22 9.73 -8.39
C ILE A 136 -3.29 8.56 -8.03
N THR A 137 -2.42 8.15 -8.94
CA THR A 137 -1.34 7.20 -8.64
C THR A 137 -0.08 7.99 -8.32
N ILE A 138 0.54 7.72 -7.18
CA ILE A 138 1.85 8.29 -6.83
C ILE A 138 2.91 7.20 -6.99
N GLU A 139 4.03 7.54 -7.61
CA GLU A 139 5.28 6.79 -7.54
C GLU A 139 6.36 7.65 -6.86
N GLN A 140 7.35 7.00 -6.25
CA GLN A 140 8.47 7.68 -5.57
C GLN A 140 9.81 7.03 -5.90
N ASN A 141 10.90 7.77 -5.71
CA ASN A 141 12.23 7.18 -5.62
C ASN A 141 12.61 6.82 -4.16
N ASN A 142 13.72 6.10 -3.98
CA ASN A 142 14.18 5.66 -2.65
C ASN A 142 14.65 6.81 -1.75
N ALA A 143 15.01 7.98 -2.29
CA ALA A 143 15.44 9.11 -1.47
C ALA A 143 14.28 9.68 -0.62
N CYS A 144 13.02 9.44 -1.03
CA CYS A 144 11.85 9.80 -0.25
C CYS A 144 11.67 9.00 1.05
N GLU A 145 12.42 7.91 1.28
CA GLU A 145 12.46 7.22 2.59
C GLU A 145 12.88 8.16 3.72
N TYR A 146 13.68 9.19 3.42
CA TYR A 146 14.08 10.24 4.37
C TYR A 146 12.89 10.99 4.98
N TRP A 147 11.83 11.23 4.19
CA TRP A 147 10.62 11.94 4.60
C TRP A 147 9.53 11.02 5.15
N GLY A 148 9.62 9.72 4.88
CA GLY A 148 8.60 8.74 5.25
C GLY A 148 8.67 8.30 6.72
N GLY A 149 9.88 8.13 7.25
CA GLY A 149 10.07 7.36 8.49
C GLY A 149 10.02 5.85 8.25
N ALA A 150 10.24 5.06 9.31
CA ALA A 150 10.54 3.64 9.17
C ALA A 150 9.35 2.80 8.67
N GLY A 151 9.43 2.29 7.43
CA GLY A 151 8.47 1.36 6.87
C GLY A 151 7.14 1.99 6.42
N THR A 152 7.10 3.32 6.26
CA THR A 152 6.05 4.00 5.49
C THR A 152 6.48 4.13 4.02
N PHE A 153 5.56 4.59 3.18
CA PHE A 153 5.83 4.94 1.78
C PHE A 153 4.73 5.87 1.26
N PHE A 154 5.07 6.74 0.32
CA PHE A 154 4.21 7.74 -0.33
C PHE A 154 3.50 7.21 -1.58
N TYR A 155 4.08 6.22 -2.27
CA TYR A 155 3.53 5.64 -3.49
C TYR A 155 2.18 4.92 -3.30
N GLY A 156 1.47 4.68 -4.40
CA GLY A 156 0.21 3.95 -4.45
C GLY A 156 -0.96 4.78 -4.96
N GLU A 157 -2.15 4.18 -4.94
CA GLU A 157 -3.38 4.79 -5.42
C GLU A 157 -4.08 5.61 -4.33
N TYR A 158 -4.49 6.83 -4.67
CA TYR A 158 -5.26 7.75 -3.83
C TYR A 158 -6.60 8.02 -4.51
N ASP A 159 -7.68 7.56 -3.90
CA ASP A 159 -9.04 7.80 -4.39
C ASP A 159 -9.53 9.18 -3.96
N LYS A 160 -10.40 9.79 -4.77
CA LYS A 160 -10.94 11.12 -4.48
C LYS A 160 -11.92 11.11 -3.31
N GLY A 161 -11.69 11.98 -2.34
CA GLY A 161 -12.49 12.08 -1.11
C GLY A 161 -11.81 11.48 0.12
N GLY A 162 -12.56 11.45 1.22
CA GLY A 162 -12.10 11.00 2.54
C GLY A 162 -11.97 9.48 2.68
N VAL A 163 -11.43 9.06 3.82
CA VAL A 163 -11.07 7.67 4.10
C VAL A 163 -12.26 6.72 3.98
N SER A 164 -12.07 5.63 3.23
CA SER A 164 -13.05 4.56 3.02
C SER A 164 -12.39 3.20 3.17
N ILE A 165 -12.09 2.83 4.42
CA ILE A 165 -11.62 1.48 4.79
C ILE A 165 -12.68 0.83 5.68
N GLU A 166 -13.50 -0.06 5.11
CA GLU A 166 -14.44 -0.87 5.87
C GLU A 166 -13.76 -2.17 6.33
N THR A 167 -13.22 -2.19 7.55
CA THR A 167 -12.48 -3.32 8.11
C THR A 167 -13.08 -3.82 9.43
N ASP A 168 -12.77 -5.07 9.76
CA ASP A 168 -13.15 -5.77 11.00
C ASP A 168 -12.14 -6.90 11.24
N LEU A 169 -12.13 -7.50 12.43
CA LEU A 169 -11.14 -8.54 12.80
C LEU A 169 -11.22 -9.80 11.92
N VAL A 170 -12.33 -10.04 11.20
CA VAL A 170 -12.48 -11.16 10.25
C VAL A 170 -11.82 -10.82 8.91
N LYS A 171 -12.09 -9.65 8.35
CA LYS A 171 -11.44 -9.14 7.12
C LYS A 171 -9.93 -8.99 7.28
N GLN A 172 -9.45 -8.73 8.49
CA GLN A 172 -8.02 -8.71 8.81
C GLN A 172 -7.43 -10.12 9.03
N GLY A 173 -8.24 -11.16 9.15
CA GLY A 173 -7.80 -12.54 9.41
C GLY A 173 -7.39 -12.82 10.87
N VAL A 174 -7.62 -11.87 11.79
CA VAL A 174 -7.36 -12.02 13.22
C VAL A 174 -8.27 -13.11 13.78
N LEU A 175 -9.57 -13.03 13.50
CA LEU A 175 -10.60 -13.99 13.92
C LEU A 175 -11.30 -14.62 12.70
N ASN A 176 -11.95 -15.77 12.89
CA ASN A 176 -12.97 -16.26 11.95
C ASN A 176 -14.38 -15.78 12.34
N GLU A 177 -15.36 -15.91 11.44
CA GLU A 177 -16.75 -15.44 11.67
C GLU A 177 -17.38 -15.95 12.98
N SER A 178 -17.11 -17.20 13.38
CA SER A 178 -17.67 -17.77 14.61
C SER A 178 -16.96 -17.28 15.86
N GLU A 179 -15.65 -17.02 15.78
CA GLU A 179 -14.87 -16.39 16.85
C GLU A 179 -15.30 -14.93 17.05
N ASP A 180 -15.42 -14.17 15.95
CA ASP A 180 -15.82 -12.76 15.96
C ASP A 180 -17.25 -12.54 16.48
N ALA A 181 -18.19 -13.40 16.10
CA ALA A 181 -19.57 -13.32 16.58
C ALA A 181 -19.67 -13.54 18.11
N LEU A 182 -18.89 -14.48 18.67
CA LEU A 182 -18.80 -14.65 20.12
C LEU A 182 -18.08 -13.45 20.75
N PHE A 183 -16.93 -13.06 20.20
CA PHE A 183 -16.08 -11.99 20.70
C PHE A 183 -16.81 -10.65 20.81
N ARG A 184 -17.50 -10.19 19.75
CA ARG A 184 -18.37 -9.00 19.77
C ARG A 184 -19.42 -9.03 20.87
N GLY A 185 -19.98 -10.21 21.15
CA GLY A 185 -20.96 -10.41 22.22
C GLY A 185 -20.38 -10.26 23.63
N ILE A 186 -19.05 -10.33 23.79
CA ILE A 186 -18.35 -10.19 25.09
C ILE A 186 -17.75 -8.80 25.25
N VAL A 187 -17.10 -8.24 24.21
CA VAL A 187 -16.43 -6.92 24.31
C VAL A 187 -17.37 -5.73 24.02
N GLY A 188 -18.50 -5.96 23.34
CA GLY A 188 -19.50 -4.91 23.09
C GLY A 188 -18.93 -3.69 22.38
N ASP A 189 -19.08 -2.51 23.01
CA ASP A 189 -18.64 -1.22 22.48
C ASP A 189 -17.11 -1.10 22.36
N ASP A 190 -16.34 -1.90 23.13
CA ASP A 190 -14.86 -1.91 23.06
C ASP A 190 -14.31 -2.69 21.85
N TYR A 191 -15.16 -3.25 20.98
CA TYR A 191 -14.70 -3.97 19.78
C TYR A 191 -13.76 -3.14 18.92
N ASP A 192 -14.08 -1.86 18.71
CA ASP A 192 -13.30 -0.97 17.86
C ASP A 192 -11.92 -0.67 18.50
N LEU A 193 -11.81 -0.69 19.83
CA LEU A 193 -10.52 -0.57 20.52
C LEU A 193 -9.59 -1.76 20.19
N TYR A 194 -10.11 -2.97 20.04
CA TYR A 194 -9.30 -4.11 19.54
C TYR A 194 -8.92 -3.95 18.07
N LEU A 195 -9.85 -3.44 17.24
CA LEU A 195 -9.63 -3.21 15.81
C LEU A 195 -8.52 -2.18 15.56
N GLU A 196 -8.47 -1.11 16.36
CA GLU A 196 -7.45 -0.08 16.30
C GLU A 196 -6.08 -0.58 16.79
N ASN A 197 -6.05 -1.38 17.87
CA ASN A 197 -4.80 -1.85 18.48
C ASN A 197 -4.16 -3.08 17.80
N ILE A 198 -4.90 -3.87 17.01
CA ILE A 198 -4.42 -5.11 16.38
C ILE A 198 -4.18 -4.91 14.86
N SER A 199 -3.30 -3.97 14.50
CA SER A 199 -2.91 -3.77 13.08
C SER A 199 -1.96 -4.85 12.52
N SER A 200 -1.22 -5.54 13.39
CA SER A 200 -0.31 -6.63 13.04
C SER A 200 -0.42 -7.69 14.12
N TYR A 201 -0.62 -8.96 13.74
CA TYR A 201 -0.90 -10.04 14.69
C TYR A 201 -0.08 -11.31 14.42
N PHE A 202 -0.08 -12.19 15.41
CA PHE A 202 0.57 -13.50 15.41
C PHE A 202 -0.15 -14.43 16.39
N ASP A 203 -0.18 -15.73 16.09
CA ASP A 203 -0.72 -16.72 17.03
C ASP A 203 0.28 -16.98 18.17
N LEU A 204 -0.24 -17.25 19.37
CA LEU A 204 0.50 -17.60 20.59
C LEU A 204 0.11 -18.99 21.10
N GLU A 205 0.92 -19.53 22.02
CA GLU A 205 0.60 -20.76 22.74
C GLU A 205 -0.35 -20.47 23.91
N ASP A 206 -1.44 -21.24 24.04
CA ASP A 206 -2.29 -21.29 25.23
C ASP A 206 -1.53 -21.94 26.40
N ARG A 207 -0.93 -21.11 27.25
CA ARG A 207 -0.15 -21.56 28.42
C ARG A 207 -1.03 -22.13 29.52
N ASP A 208 -2.24 -21.62 29.65
CA ASP A 208 -3.24 -22.03 30.65
C ASP A 208 -3.87 -23.40 30.31
N LYS A 209 -3.82 -23.79 29.02
CA LYS A 209 -4.43 -25.01 28.45
C LYS A 209 -5.96 -25.00 28.56
N LEU A 210 -6.54 -23.82 28.34
CA LEU A 210 -7.99 -23.59 28.29
C LEU A 210 -8.62 -24.07 26.98
N GLY A 211 -7.82 -24.57 26.04
CA GLY A 211 -8.26 -25.04 24.73
C GLY A 211 -8.58 -23.88 23.78
N THR A 212 -7.94 -22.72 23.99
CA THR A 212 -8.17 -21.51 23.20
C THR A 212 -7.20 -21.38 22.05
N ARG A 213 -7.67 -20.88 20.90
CA ARG A 213 -6.79 -20.19 19.96
C ARG A 213 -6.40 -18.87 20.61
N VAL A 214 -5.11 -18.53 20.57
CA VAL A 214 -4.59 -17.27 21.12
C VAL A 214 -3.99 -16.46 20.00
N VAL A 215 -4.48 -15.24 19.82
CA VAL A 215 -3.95 -14.27 18.87
C VAL A 215 -3.54 -13.03 19.65
N ALA A 216 -2.31 -12.56 19.45
CA ALA A 216 -1.86 -11.28 19.98
C ALA A 216 -1.43 -10.38 18.83
N GLY A 217 -1.58 -9.07 19.01
CA GLY A 217 -1.20 -8.08 18.02
C GLY A 217 -0.95 -6.71 18.60
N PHE A 218 -0.43 -5.83 17.76
CA PHE A 218 0.02 -4.49 18.14
C PHE A 218 0.01 -3.51 16.97
N ILE A 219 0.15 -2.22 17.29
CA ILE A 219 0.47 -1.18 16.31
C ILE A 219 1.99 -1.05 16.15
N ARG A 220 2.47 -1.27 14.92
CA ARG A 220 3.91 -1.19 14.59
C ARG A 220 4.49 0.16 15.01
N GLY A 221 5.59 0.15 15.75
CA GLY A 221 6.30 1.36 16.23
C GLY A 221 5.86 1.85 17.61
N ILE A 222 4.67 1.46 18.09
CA ILE A 222 4.11 1.88 19.39
C ILE A 222 3.51 0.69 20.18
N ALA A 223 4.04 -0.51 19.95
CA ALA A 223 3.52 -1.76 20.51
C ALA A 223 3.31 -1.78 22.05
N PRO A 224 4.19 -1.18 22.89
CA PRO A 224 3.97 -1.17 24.34
C PRO A 224 2.75 -0.36 24.81
N SER A 225 2.32 0.67 24.05
CA SER A 225 1.12 1.47 24.35
C SER A 225 -0.12 1.01 23.59
N ASN A 226 0.06 0.21 22.53
CA ASN A 226 -0.98 -0.15 21.58
C ASN A 226 -0.86 -1.61 21.17
N GLY A 227 -1.58 -2.47 21.87
CA GLY A 227 -1.69 -3.89 21.59
C GLY A 227 -2.91 -4.54 22.20
N GLY A 228 -3.23 -5.72 21.70
CA GLY A 228 -4.29 -6.57 22.22
C GLY A 228 -3.94 -8.05 22.14
N ILE A 229 -4.63 -8.84 22.96
CA ILE A 229 -4.59 -10.30 22.97
C ILE A 229 -6.01 -10.83 23.10
N ILE A 230 -6.33 -11.83 22.29
CA ILE A 230 -7.63 -12.51 22.26
C ILE A 230 -7.35 -14.01 22.39
N MET A 231 -7.80 -14.60 23.50
CA MET A 231 -7.90 -16.05 23.70
C MET A 231 -9.37 -16.43 23.48
N VAL A 232 -9.65 -17.31 22.52
CA VAL A 232 -11.03 -17.70 22.17
C VAL A 232 -11.16 -19.21 21.94
N ASN A 233 -12.26 -19.79 22.41
CA ASN A 233 -12.73 -21.13 22.05
C ASN A 233 -14.25 -21.10 21.77
N GLU A 234 -14.88 -22.27 21.58
CA GLU A 234 -16.32 -22.39 21.27
C GLU A 234 -17.28 -21.75 22.31
N LYS A 235 -16.79 -21.42 23.51
CA LYS A 235 -17.62 -20.98 24.65
C LYS A 235 -17.09 -19.75 25.35
N HIS A 236 -15.78 -19.61 25.47
CA HIS A 236 -15.15 -18.60 26.29
C HIS A 236 -14.23 -17.69 25.48
N VAL A 237 -14.26 -16.42 25.87
CA VAL A 237 -13.34 -15.37 25.47
C VAL A 237 -12.58 -14.93 26.72
N TYR A 238 -11.27 -14.74 26.58
CA TYR A 238 -10.43 -14.02 27.53
C TYR A 238 -9.61 -13.06 26.69
N ALA A 239 -9.86 -11.76 26.83
CA ALA A 239 -9.24 -10.78 25.95
C ALA A 239 -8.78 -9.57 26.73
N ALA A 240 -7.63 -9.01 26.36
CA ALA A 240 -7.09 -7.80 26.94
C ALA A 240 -6.64 -6.84 25.83
N VAL A 241 -6.84 -5.54 26.03
CA VAL A 241 -6.43 -4.49 25.09
C VAL A 241 -5.97 -3.25 25.84
N THR A 242 -4.99 -2.55 25.30
CA THR A 242 -4.52 -1.26 25.81
C THR A 242 -5.50 -0.15 25.46
N ASP A 243 -6.05 0.51 26.47
CA ASP A 243 -6.73 1.79 26.35
C ASP A 243 -5.70 2.90 26.63
N SER A 244 -5.12 3.45 25.57
CA SER A 244 -4.09 4.49 25.69
C SER A 244 -4.64 5.85 26.14
N GLU A 245 -5.94 6.12 25.96
CA GLU A 245 -6.56 7.37 26.41
C GLU A 245 -6.69 7.41 27.93
N ASN A 246 -7.10 6.29 28.53
CA ASN A 246 -7.25 6.12 29.97
C ASN A 246 -5.97 5.57 30.65
N SER A 247 -4.97 5.15 29.86
CA SER A 247 -3.70 4.55 30.31
C SER A 247 -3.87 3.26 31.13
N VAL A 248 -4.84 2.43 30.74
CA VAL A 248 -5.18 1.15 31.38
C VAL A 248 -5.16 -0.01 30.37
N ILE A 249 -5.24 -1.23 30.88
CA ILE A 249 -5.59 -2.41 30.09
C ILE A 249 -7.03 -2.78 30.42
N ARG A 250 -7.90 -2.83 29.42
CA ARG A 250 -9.25 -3.37 29.58
C ARG A 250 -9.20 -4.87 29.38
N TYR A 251 -9.87 -5.61 30.26
CA TYR A 251 -9.93 -7.05 30.23
C TYR A 251 -11.38 -7.54 30.26
N HIS A 252 -11.69 -8.38 29.29
CA HIS A 252 -13.03 -8.91 29.02
C HIS A 252 -13.03 -10.43 29.12
N THR A 253 -14.00 -11.00 29.84
CA THR A 253 -14.26 -12.44 29.80
C THR A 253 -15.70 -12.80 30.14
N ASN A 254 -16.19 -13.88 29.53
CA ASN A 254 -17.45 -14.52 29.89
C ASN A 254 -17.26 -15.81 30.72
N ASP A 255 -16.02 -16.17 31.10
CA ASP A 255 -15.76 -17.24 32.05
C ASP A 255 -15.82 -16.70 33.49
N PRO A 256 -16.81 -17.10 34.31
CA PRO A 256 -16.94 -16.62 35.69
C PRO A 256 -15.75 -16.99 36.58
N THR A 257 -14.90 -17.92 36.15
CA THR A 257 -13.67 -18.31 36.85
C THR A 257 -12.59 -17.23 36.77
N TYR A 258 -12.66 -16.32 35.79
CA TYR A 258 -11.62 -15.34 35.47
C TYR A 258 -12.11 -13.88 35.50
N GLN A 259 -13.28 -13.59 36.06
CA GLN A 259 -13.83 -12.22 36.13
C GLN A 259 -12.98 -11.25 36.98
N ASP A 260 -12.19 -11.76 37.92
CA ASP A 260 -11.37 -10.95 38.86
C ASP A 260 -9.85 -11.22 38.73
N LYS A 261 -9.42 -11.94 37.68
CA LYS A 261 -8.02 -12.29 37.45
C LYS A 261 -7.72 -12.62 35.99
N LEU A 262 -6.50 -12.33 35.56
CA LEU A 262 -6.02 -12.69 34.22
C LEU A 262 -5.62 -14.17 34.13
N PRO A 263 -5.83 -14.83 32.97
CA PRO A 263 -5.07 -16.02 32.56
C PRO A 263 -3.56 -15.75 32.59
N TYR A 264 -2.77 -16.80 32.79
CA TYR A 264 -1.31 -16.69 32.78
C TYR A 264 -0.80 -16.26 31.39
N THR A 265 -1.42 -16.72 30.31
CA THR A 265 -1.10 -16.34 28.93
C THR A 265 -1.22 -14.81 28.70
N ILE A 266 -2.26 -14.17 29.24
CA ILE A 266 -2.44 -12.71 29.17
C ILE A 266 -1.47 -12.00 30.13
N THR A 267 -1.13 -12.63 31.26
CA THR A 267 -0.12 -12.11 32.18
C THR A 267 1.28 -12.09 31.54
N GLU A 268 1.67 -13.14 30.81
CA GLU A 268 2.93 -13.23 30.04
C GLU A 268 2.94 -12.18 28.91
N TRP A 269 1.84 -12.03 28.16
CA TRP A 269 1.70 -10.97 27.14
C TRP A 269 1.89 -9.56 27.71
N ARG A 270 1.32 -9.29 28.89
CA ARG A 270 1.40 -7.97 29.54
C ARG A 270 2.83 -7.56 29.90
N GLU A 271 3.78 -8.47 30.03
CA GLU A 271 5.19 -8.12 30.29
C GLU A 271 5.81 -7.24 29.17
N GLY A 272 5.20 -7.21 27.97
CA GLY A 272 5.56 -6.33 26.86
C GLY A 272 4.80 -4.99 26.78
N ILE A 273 3.86 -4.75 27.70
CA ILE A 273 2.92 -3.61 27.70
C ILE A 273 3.32 -2.59 28.77
N MET A 274 3.12 -1.29 28.50
CA MET A 274 3.57 -0.21 29.39
C MET A 274 2.57 0.18 30.50
N PHE A 275 1.34 -0.34 30.44
CA PHE A 275 0.28 -0.04 31.40
C PHE A 275 0.17 -1.17 32.44
N GLU A 276 0.13 -0.80 33.72
CA GLU A 276 0.07 -1.74 34.85
C GLU A 276 -1.37 -1.96 35.37
N GLU A 277 -2.22 -0.94 35.24
CA GLU A 277 -3.61 -1.00 35.72
C GLU A 277 -4.47 -1.84 34.78
N VAL A 278 -5.29 -2.71 35.35
CA VAL A 278 -6.23 -3.57 34.62
C VAL A 278 -7.64 -3.27 35.11
N VAL A 279 -8.51 -2.90 34.19
CA VAL A 279 -9.96 -2.79 34.40
C VAL A 279 -10.58 -4.13 33.99
N PHE A 280 -11.38 -4.70 34.88
CA PHE A 280 -12.12 -5.94 34.66
C PHE A 280 -13.58 -5.58 34.36
N GLU A 281 -14.04 -5.95 33.17
CA GLU A 281 -15.38 -5.63 32.62
C GLU A 281 -16.33 -6.85 32.66
#